data_AF-A0A1T4N7Z6-F1
#
_entry.id   AF-A0A1T4N7Z6-F1
#
_cell.length_a   1.000
_cell.length_b   1.000
_cell.length_c   1.000
_cell.angle_alpha   90.00
_cell.angle_beta   90.00
_cell.angle_gamma   90.00
#
_symmetry.space_group_name_H-M   'P 1'
#
loop_
_entity.id
_entity.type
_entity.pdbx_description
1 polymer ?
#
loop_
_entity_poly.entity_id
_entity_poly.type
_entity_poly.pdbx_seq_one_letter_code
_entity_poly.pdbx_strand_id
1 'polypeptide(L)'
;MRNKSHLFVIYTLLISLVIFYLISNTYHISNFNLSIFVCFYILSTIVSRVILQNENFFSFYSLYYLTFVIFMCGSFIMYPFMNESLHCRDMYGPICFSTNEIIKSIFYVLSGSSAIEIGYYCYKNKNVSYENIDNRKIYIICVLILCFIYPVLMYSTINMVINTFNYGYLAAYTNSQAGQYSTPLNLICLLIINVGLGLSFVIKDKKRKFFNFYFSLFFINALVSGLSGGRSGFISAIFLFLWICYGDKKNNLTLIFKMIIYAISLLFSLNILMYLTGRSESLNLNVFGFFIKLIDAQGITFFVYALSSQVESYPFVAYIKTIIPGFIHLYSSFIGNIAVYLTGFPQYLSWSTDSSLFNKGYGLGWSLFSDFYVYSFGFFPLFFGLALFWGRWLAFISQSSKFHQGLLVCIITTLFIINRGSVSVLIPYVLLYVLLFKYIARIKLRK
;
A
#
# COMPACT_ATOMS: atom_id res chain seq x y z
N MET A 1 -28.60 3.10 12.30
CA MET A 1 -28.75 1.64 12.51
C MET A 1 -27.70 0.82 11.75
N ARG A 2 -27.40 1.11 10.47
CA ARG A 2 -26.43 0.34 9.65
C ARG A 2 -25.00 0.27 10.21
N ASN A 3 -24.40 1.37 10.65
CA ASN A 3 -23.06 1.34 11.29
C ASN A 3 -23.01 0.42 12.52
N LYS A 4 -24.11 0.32 13.28
CA LYS A 4 -24.14 -0.51 14.49
C LYS A 4 -24.10 -2.01 14.17
N SER A 5 -24.77 -2.47 13.10
CA SER A 5 -24.77 -3.90 12.73
C SER A 5 -23.43 -4.35 12.17
N HIS A 6 -22.78 -3.55 11.33
CA HIS A 6 -21.43 -3.86 10.87
C HIS A 6 -20.42 -3.86 12.02
N LEU A 7 -20.44 -2.83 12.88
CA LEU A 7 -19.55 -2.80 14.06
C LEU A 7 -19.79 -4.01 14.97
N PHE A 8 -21.04 -4.44 15.15
CA PHE A 8 -21.34 -5.68 15.87
C PHE A 8 -20.65 -6.89 15.25
N VAL A 9 -20.72 -7.07 13.93
CA VAL A 9 -19.98 -8.15 13.24
C VAL A 9 -18.48 -8.05 13.49
N ILE A 10 -17.89 -6.87 13.39
CA ILE A 10 -16.45 -6.66 13.65
C ILE A 10 -16.10 -7.01 15.11
N TYR A 11 -16.93 -6.62 16.08
CA TYR A 11 -16.73 -7.02 17.48
C TYR A 11 -16.85 -8.53 17.68
N THR A 12 -17.81 -9.20 17.03
CA THR A 12 -17.91 -10.67 17.09
C THR A 12 -16.70 -11.37 16.49
N LEU A 13 -16.13 -10.82 15.41
CA LEU A 13 -14.90 -11.32 14.79
C LEU A 13 -13.66 -11.09 15.68
N LEU A 14 -13.60 -9.97 16.40
CA LEU A 14 -12.55 -9.74 17.40
C LEU A 14 -12.63 -10.74 18.55
N ILE A 15 -13.83 -11.00 19.07
CA ILE A 15 -14.04 -11.98 20.13
C ILE A 15 -13.66 -13.38 19.64
N SER A 16 -14.08 -13.77 18.42
CA SER A 16 -13.71 -15.07 17.86
C SER A 16 -12.21 -15.21 17.63
N LEU A 17 -11.51 -14.13 17.24
CA LEU A 17 -10.05 -14.08 17.12
C LEU A 17 -9.36 -14.28 18.47
N VAL A 18 -9.84 -13.63 19.53
CA VAL A 18 -9.29 -13.81 20.89
C VAL A 18 -9.48 -15.26 21.35
N ILE A 19 -10.67 -15.82 21.16
CA ILE A 19 -10.96 -17.23 21.48
C ILE A 19 -10.04 -18.16 20.69
N PHE A 20 -9.90 -17.93 19.38
CA PHE A 20 -9.01 -18.71 18.52
C PHE A 20 -7.55 -18.66 19.01
N TYR A 21 -7.05 -17.47 19.37
CA TYR A 21 -5.72 -17.29 19.92
C TYR A 21 -5.52 -18.07 21.24
N LEU A 22 -6.48 -17.99 22.17
CA LEU A 22 -6.41 -18.72 23.43
C LEU A 22 -6.44 -20.25 23.23
N ILE A 23 -7.33 -20.75 22.36
CA ILE A 23 -7.41 -22.18 22.02
C ILE A 23 -6.09 -22.65 21.40
N SER A 24 -5.50 -21.84 20.51
CA SER A 24 -4.27 -22.19 19.81
C SER A 24 -3.05 -22.33 20.71
N ASN A 25 -3.04 -21.64 21.86
CA ASN A 25 -1.99 -21.81 22.87
C ASN A 25 -2.13 -23.15 23.63
N THR A 26 -3.32 -23.74 23.63
CA THR A 26 -3.61 -25.01 24.33
C THR A 26 -3.62 -26.23 23.41
N TYR A 27 -4.02 -26.06 22.15
CA TYR A 27 -4.17 -27.13 21.18
C TYR A 27 -3.37 -26.84 19.91
N HIS A 28 -2.78 -27.89 19.34
CA HIS A 28 -2.10 -27.79 18.06
C HIS A 28 -3.11 -27.54 16.93
N ILE A 29 -3.03 -26.37 16.28
CA ILE A 29 -3.88 -26.02 15.14
C ILE A 29 -3.17 -26.37 13.84
N SER A 30 -3.85 -27.08 12.94
CA SER A 30 -3.33 -27.37 11.60
C SER A 30 -3.32 -26.11 10.72
N ASN A 31 -2.37 -26.02 9.79
CA ASN A 31 -2.29 -24.91 8.82
C ASN A 31 -3.55 -24.74 7.97
N PHE A 32 -4.24 -25.84 7.69
CA PHE A 32 -5.49 -25.83 6.96
C PHE A 32 -6.60 -25.13 7.76
N ASN A 33 -6.74 -25.48 9.05
CA ASN A 33 -7.74 -24.85 9.93
C ASN A 33 -7.46 -23.36 10.13
N LEU A 34 -6.19 -23.00 10.26
CA LEU A 34 -5.75 -21.62 10.38
C LEU A 34 -6.05 -20.81 9.11
N SER A 35 -5.84 -21.38 7.94
CA SER A 35 -6.19 -20.77 6.65
C SER A 35 -7.71 -20.61 6.48
N ILE A 36 -8.51 -21.61 6.87
CA ILE A 36 -9.98 -21.53 6.87
C ILE A 36 -10.45 -20.40 7.78
N PHE A 37 -9.89 -20.27 8.98
CA PHE A 37 -10.25 -19.21 9.92
C PHE A 37 -9.99 -17.82 9.31
N VAL A 38 -8.82 -17.61 8.71
CA VAL A 38 -8.46 -16.35 8.03
C VAL A 38 -9.44 -16.06 6.88
N CYS A 39 -9.75 -17.06 6.04
CA CYS A 39 -10.72 -16.91 4.95
C CYS A 39 -12.12 -16.55 5.47
N PHE A 40 -12.59 -17.21 6.53
CA PHE A 40 -13.88 -16.91 7.15
C PHE A 40 -13.93 -15.49 7.71
N TYR A 41 -12.86 -15.05 8.39
CA TYR A 41 -12.73 -13.70 8.92
C TYR A 41 -12.84 -12.65 7.79
N ILE A 42 -12.12 -12.87 6.69
CA ILE A 42 -12.09 -11.96 5.53
C ILE A 42 -13.46 -11.90 4.85
N LEU A 43 -14.05 -13.06 4.56
CA LEU A 43 -15.36 -13.15 3.92
C LEU A 43 -16.42 -12.47 4.76
N SER A 44 -16.44 -12.72 6.07
CA SER A 44 -17.37 -12.07 7.01
C SER A 44 -17.23 -10.55 7.00
N THR A 45 -15.99 -10.05 6.97
CA THR A 45 -15.72 -8.62 6.89
C THR A 45 -16.22 -8.03 5.56
N ILE A 46 -15.89 -8.64 4.42
CA ILE A 46 -16.33 -8.18 3.09
C ILE A 46 -17.86 -8.20 2.98
N VAL A 47 -18.50 -9.31 3.37
CA VAL A 47 -19.96 -9.47 3.33
C VAL A 47 -20.64 -8.43 4.21
N SER A 48 -20.12 -8.20 5.42
CA SER A 48 -20.68 -7.19 6.32
C SER A 48 -20.61 -5.78 5.72
N ARG A 49 -19.57 -5.44 4.94
CA ARG A 49 -19.45 -4.14 4.29
C ARG A 49 -20.35 -4.01 3.07
N VAL A 50 -20.32 -5.00 2.18
CA VAL A 50 -21.13 -4.94 0.95
C VAL A 50 -22.63 -5.00 1.26
N ILE A 51 -23.05 -5.87 2.19
CA ILE A 51 -24.47 -6.09 2.49
C ILE A 51 -24.97 -5.15 3.60
N LEU A 52 -24.30 -5.06 4.74
CA LEU A 52 -24.82 -4.29 5.88
C LEU A 52 -24.55 -2.78 5.75
N GLN A 53 -23.40 -2.39 5.17
CA GLN A 53 -23.07 -0.98 4.90
C GLN A 53 -23.56 -0.48 3.53
N ASN A 54 -23.99 -1.37 2.63
CA ASN A 54 -24.26 -1.03 1.23
C ASN A 54 -23.08 -0.28 0.57
N GLU A 55 -21.84 -0.62 0.96
CA GLU A 55 -20.67 -0.03 0.33
C GLU A 55 -20.46 -0.57 -1.09
N ASN A 56 -20.07 0.35 -1.97
CA ASN A 56 -19.64 0.00 -3.30
C ASN A 56 -18.32 -0.80 -3.23
N PHE A 57 -18.21 -1.85 -4.03
CA PHE A 57 -16.98 -2.64 -4.16
C PHE A 57 -15.79 -1.78 -4.64
N PHE A 58 -16.07 -0.74 -5.43
CA PHE A 58 -15.07 0.20 -5.93
C PHE A 58 -14.93 1.46 -5.08
N SER A 59 -15.50 1.48 -3.86
CA SER A 59 -15.24 2.55 -2.92
C SER A 59 -13.75 2.58 -2.55
N PHE A 60 -13.24 3.76 -2.18
CA PHE A 60 -11.85 3.90 -1.75
C PHE A 60 -11.48 2.89 -0.66
N TYR A 61 -12.32 2.78 0.38
CA TYR A 61 -12.03 1.92 1.51
C TYR A 61 -12.17 0.44 1.16
N SER A 62 -13.03 0.07 0.20
CA SER A 62 -13.16 -1.32 -0.30
C SER A 62 -11.92 -1.76 -1.05
N LEU A 63 -11.40 -0.89 -1.93
CA LEU A 63 -10.15 -1.14 -2.64
C LEU A 63 -8.95 -1.18 -1.69
N TYR A 64 -8.90 -0.28 -0.70
CA TYR A 64 -7.88 -0.32 0.36
C TYR A 64 -7.91 -1.67 1.10
N TYR A 65 -9.08 -2.14 1.54
CA TYR A 65 -9.18 -3.42 2.24
C TYR A 65 -8.85 -4.61 1.35
N LEU A 66 -9.21 -4.58 0.06
CA LEU A 66 -8.79 -5.61 -0.89
C LEU A 66 -7.25 -5.73 -0.96
N THR A 67 -6.53 -4.61 -0.92
CA THR A 67 -5.06 -4.64 -0.89
C THR A 67 -4.53 -5.23 0.41
N PHE A 68 -5.18 -4.98 1.54
CA PHE A 68 -4.86 -5.63 2.82
C PHE A 68 -5.02 -7.15 2.70
N VAL A 69 -6.15 -7.61 2.17
CA VAL A 69 -6.44 -9.03 1.95
C VAL A 69 -5.37 -9.68 1.07
N ILE A 70 -5.00 -9.06 -0.04
CA ILE A 70 -4.01 -9.61 -0.96
C ILE A 70 -2.60 -9.65 -0.33
N PHE A 71 -2.15 -8.56 0.30
CA PHE A 71 -0.78 -8.47 0.82
C PHE A 71 -0.58 -9.21 2.15
N MET A 72 -1.53 -9.08 3.08
CA MET A 72 -1.40 -9.67 4.43
C MET A 72 -2.05 -11.04 4.56
N CYS A 73 -3.00 -11.38 3.70
CA CYS A 73 -3.71 -12.66 3.80
C CYS A 73 -3.56 -13.56 2.57
N GLY A 74 -2.92 -13.09 1.50
CA GLY A 74 -2.83 -13.81 0.22
C GLY A 74 -2.34 -15.25 0.35
N SER A 75 -1.29 -15.48 1.15
CA SER A 75 -0.74 -16.82 1.37
C SER A 75 -1.71 -17.77 2.08
N PHE A 76 -2.50 -17.26 3.02
CA PHE A 76 -3.51 -18.07 3.72
C PHE A 76 -4.71 -18.38 2.83
N ILE A 77 -5.11 -17.44 1.96
CA ILE A 77 -6.22 -17.64 1.02
C ILE A 77 -5.85 -18.69 -0.03
N MET A 78 -4.58 -18.69 -0.46
CA MET A 78 -4.10 -19.63 -1.47
C MET A 78 -3.67 -20.98 -0.89
N TYR A 79 -3.34 -21.06 0.41
CA TYR A 79 -2.85 -22.28 1.06
C TYR A 79 -3.69 -23.54 0.80
N PRO A 80 -5.04 -23.53 0.81
CA PRO A 80 -5.84 -24.71 0.48
C PRO A 80 -5.60 -25.30 -0.91
N PHE A 81 -5.00 -24.51 -1.81
CA PHE A 81 -4.68 -24.90 -3.19
C PHE A 81 -3.18 -25.15 -3.40
N MET A 82 -2.38 -25.11 -2.34
CA MET A 82 -0.92 -25.26 -2.38
C MET A 82 -0.48 -26.59 -1.76
N ASN A 83 0.61 -27.13 -2.30
CA ASN A 83 1.28 -28.33 -1.76
C ASN A 83 2.51 -27.96 -0.89
N GLU A 84 2.76 -26.68 -0.67
CA GLU A 84 3.92 -26.16 0.06
C GLU A 84 3.58 -25.90 1.53
N SER A 85 4.57 -25.94 2.41
CA SER A 85 4.38 -25.64 3.83
C SER A 85 4.09 -24.15 4.05
N LEU A 86 3.08 -23.82 4.85
CA LEU A 86 2.77 -22.43 5.21
C LEU A 86 3.90 -21.77 6.02
N HIS A 87 4.63 -22.54 6.81
CA HIS A 87 5.62 -22.05 7.78
C HIS A 87 6.96 -21.65 7.17
N CYS A 88 7.38 -22.30 6.09
CA CYS A 88 8.68 -22.07 5.47
C CYS A 88 8.50 -21.35 4.16
N ARG A 89 9.08 -20.16 4.04
CA ARG A 89 8.95 -19.28 2.87
C ARG A 89 10.31 -18.77 2.43
N ASP A 90 10.50 -18.70 1.12
CA ASP A 90 11.68 -18.08 0.52
C ASP A 90 11.43 -16.58 0.34
N MET A 91 12.03 -15.78 1.22
CA MET A 91 11.90 -14.31 1.23
C MET A 91 13.24 -13.62 1.11
N TYR A 92 14.22 -14.16 1.83
CA TYR A 92 15.60 -13.70 1.92
C TYR A 92 16.49 -14.93 2.13
N GLY A 93 16.21 -15.97 1.34
CA GLY A 93 16.51 -17.34 1.69
C GLY A 93 15.33 -18.04 2.39
N PRO A 94 15.45 -19.36 2.61
CA PRO A 94 14.42 -20.16 3.27
C PRO A 94 14.34 -19.82 4.76
N ILE A 95 13.23 -19.20 5.17
CA ILE A 95 12.95 -18.85 6.57
C ILE A 95 11.72 -19.64 7.03
N CYS A 96 11.85 -20.33 8.17
CA CYS A 96 10.77 -21.11 8.76
C CYS A 96 10.33 -20.48 10.09
N PHE A 97 9.02 -20.28 10.25
CA PHE A 97 8.42 -19.73 11.46
C PHE A 97 7.80 -20.83 12.34
N SER A 98 7.91 -20.67 13.65
CA SER A 98 7.18 -21.54 14.58
C SER A 98 5.67 -21.30 14.49
N THR A 99 4.86 -22.30 14.85
CA THR A 99 3.40 -22.17 14.87
C THR A 99 2.94 -21.02 15.76
N ASN A 100 3.61 -20.84 16.91
CA ASN A 100 3.31 -19.76 17.85
C ASN A 100 3.59 -18.38 17.24
N GLU A 101 4.68 -18.22 16.49
CA GLU A 101 4.99 -16.96 15.79
C GLU A 101 3.94 -16.60 14.75
N ILE A 102 3.48 -17.59 13.96
CA ILE A 102 2.43 -17.36 12.97
C ILE A 102 1.11 -16.98 13.65
N ILE A 103 0.69 -17.72 14.68
CA ILE A 103 -0.56 -17.44 15.37
C ILE A 103 -0.52 -16.07 16.05
N LYS A 104 0.59 -15.73 16.74
CA LYS A 104 0.79 -14.40 17.33
C LYS A 104 0.72 -13.33 16.23
N SER A 105 1.38 -13.54 15.10
CA SER A 105 1.36 -12.57 14.00
C SER A 105 -0.04 -12.40 13.38
N ILE A 106 -0.79 -13.49 13.20
CA ILE A 106 -2.20 -13.44 12.75
C ILE A 106 -3.06 -12.66 13.74
N PHE A 107 -2.88 -12.90 15.04
CA PHE A 107 -3.62 -12.19 16.08
C PHE A 107 -3.40 -10.68 15.97
N TYR A 108 -2.15 -10.21 15.85
CA TYR A 108 -1.87 -8.79 15.67
C TYR A 108 -2.43 -8.25 14.34
N VAL A 109 -2.20 -8.92 13.21
CA VAL A 109 -2.62 -8.43 11.90
C VAL A 109 -4.14 -8.34 11.78
N LEU A 110 -4.87 -9.38 12.20
CA LEU A 110 -6.33 -9.40 12.11
C LEU A 110 -6.98 -8.47 13.13
N SER A 111 -6.48 -8.39 14.37
CA SER A 111 -6.99 -7.41 15.34
C SER A 111 -6.70 -5.98 14.92
N GLY A 112 -5.53 -5.71 14.33
CA GLY A 112 -5.20 -4.43 13.72
C GLY A 112 -6.14 -4.09 12.56
N SER A 113 -6.47 -5.07 11.71
CA SER A 113 -7.49 -4.91 10.67
C SER A 113 -8.86 -4.55 11.24
N SER A 114 -9.32 -5.24 12.31
CA SER A 114 -10.56 -4.87 13.00
C SER A 114 -10.50 -3.46 13.59
N ALA A 115 -9.35 -3.07 14.16
CA ALA A 115 -9.15 -1.73 14.72
C ALA A 115 -9.25 -0.64 13.66
N ILE A 116 -8.68 -0.87 12.48
CA ILE A 116 -8.79 0.03 11.32
C ILE A 116 -10.27 0.16 10.90
N GLU A 117 -11.01 -0.95 10.78
CA GLU A 117 -12.44 -0.96 10.46
C GLU A 117 -13.26 -0.15 11.50
N ILE A 118 -13.04 -0.41 12.79
CA ILE A 118 -13.68 0.34 13.88
C ILE A 118 -13.35 1.84 13.78
N GLY A 119 -12.07 2.17 13.61
CA GLY A 119 -11.60 3.55 13.47
C GLY A 119 -12.26 4.27 12.29
N TYR A 120 -12.40 3.59 11.15
CA TYR A 120 -13.00 4.15 9.94
C TYR A 120 -14.49 4.47 10.15
N TYR A 121 -15.28 3.53 10.68
CA TYR A 121 -16.74 3.72 10.83
C TYR A 121 -17.18 4.49 12.09
N CYS A 122 -16.31 4.63 13.08
CA CYS A 122 -16.58 5.46 14.26
C CYS A 122 -16.37 6.96 13.99
N TYR A 123 -15.71 7.33 12.89
CA TYR A 123 -15.47 8.72 12.55
C TYR A 123 -16.76 9.41 12.07
N LYS A 124 -17.15 10.50 12.73
CA LYS A 124 -18.33 11.30 12.34
C LYS A 124 -17.95 12.28 11.23
N ASN A 125 -18.63 12.19 10.09
CA ASN A 125 -18.54 13.19 9.04
C ASN A 125 -18.94 14.57 9.60
N LYS A 126 -18.03 15.53 9.54
CA LYS A 126 -18.34 16.93 9.80
C LYS A 126 -18.87 17.57 8.52
N ASN A 127 -19.81 18.50 8.68
CA ASN A 127 -20.31 19.30 7.57
C ASN A 127 -19.14 20.04 6.90
N VAL A 128 -19.08 19.94 5.58
CA VAL A 128 -18.00 20.50 4.76
C VAL A 128 -18.06 22.04 4.82
N SER A 129 -16.94 22.66 5.19
CA SER A 129 -16.75 24.10 5.07
C SER A 129 -16.63 24.54 3.61
N TYR A 130 -17.20 25.69 3.26
CA TYR A 130 -17.05 26.24 1.92
C TYR A 130 -15.61 26.75 1.69
N GLU A 131 -14.89 26.11 0.78
CA GLU A 131 -13.54 26.49 0.39
C GLU A 131 -13.58 27.43 -0.82
N ASN A 132 -13.05 28.65 -0.68
CA ASN A 132 -12.88 29.54 -1.82
C ASN A 132 -11.53 29.27 -2.50
N ILE A 133 -11.59 28.61 -3.65
CA ILE A 133 -10.41 28.10 -4.36
C ILE A 133 -10.20 28.88 -5.66
N ASP A 134 -8.97 29.37 -5.86
CA ASP A 134 -8.56 30.01 -7.11
C ASP A 134 -8.21 28.94 -8.17
N ASN A 135 -9.20 28.59 -8.98
CA ASN A 135 -9.04 27.57 -10.01
C ASN A 135 -8.03 27.96 -11.10
N ARG A 136 -7.77 29.25 -11.33
CA ARG A 136 -6.80 29.71 -12.34
C ARG A 136 -5.38 29.43 -11.86
N LYS A 137 -5.09 29.70 -10.59
CA LYS A 137 -3.79 29.37 -9.99
C LYS A 137 -3.51 27.88 -9.99
N ILE A 138 -4.49 27.04 -9.62
CA ILE A 138 -4.35 25.58 -9.70
C ILE A 138 -4.00 25.15 -11.12
N TYR A 139 -4.77 25.62 -12.11
CA TYR A 139 -4.54 25.27 -13.50
C TYR A 139 -3.12 25.63 -13.97
N ILE A 140 -2.64 26.84 -13.65
CA ILE A 140 -1.29 27.28 -14.01
C ILE A 140 -0.23 26.38 -13.36
N ILE A 141 -0.35 26.08 -12.06
CA ILE A 141 0.59 25.21 -11.35
C ILE A 141 0.62 23.81 -11.98
N CYS A 142 -0.54 23.22 -12.26
CA CYS A 142 -0.62 21.90 -12.90
C CYS A 142 -0.01 21.92 -14.31
N VAL A 143 -0.19 22.98 -15.09
CA VAL A 143 0.44 23.13 -16.42
C VAL A 143 1.96 23.23 -16.28
N LEU A 144 2.48 24.02 -15.34
CA LEU A 144 3.93 24.12 -15.09
C LEU A 144 4.52 22.76 -14.69
N ILE A 145 3.83 22.00 -13.82
CA ILE A 145 4.23 20.63 -13.45
C ILE A 145 4.30 19.74 -14.70
N LEU A 146 3.29 19.77 -15.57
CA LEU A 146 3.30 18.96 -16.81
C LEU A 146 4.38 19.41 -17.81
N CYS A 147 4.67 20.70 -17.92
CA CYS A 147 5.67 21.21 -18.85
C CYS A 147 7.10 20.89 -18.41
N PHE A 148 7.39 20.98 -17.11
CA PHE A 148 8.77 20.86 -16.60
C PHE A 148 9.08 19.51 -15.95
N ILE A 149 8.15 18.92 -15.22
CA ILE A 149 8.41 17.71 -14.41
C ILE A 149 8.06 16.43 -15.16
N TYR A 150 6.95 16.43 -15.92
CA TYR A 150 6.52 15.23 -16.63
C TYR A 150 7.52 14.72 -17.69
N PRO A 151 8.19 15.57 -18.50
CA PRO A 151 9.19 15.09 -19.47
C PRO A 151 10.38 14.42 -18.76
N VAL A 152 10.82 14.99 -17.64
CA VAL A 152 11.89 14.44 -16.81
C VAL A 152 11.48 13.09 -16.21
N LEU A 153 10.24 12.98 -15.71
CA LEU A 153 9.68 11.72 -15.23
C LEU A 153 9.71 10.66 -16.33
N MET A 154 9.14 10.96 -17.50
CA MET A 154 9.07 10.01 -18.62
C MET A 154 10.45 9.57 -19.10
N TYR A 155 11.41 10.50 -19.22
CA TYR A 155 12.79 10.16 -19.55
C TYR A 155 13.40 9.18 -18.54
N SER A 156 13.21 9.45 -17.25
CA SER A 156 13.71 8.56 -16.19
C SER A 156 13.04 7.18 -16.20
N THR A 157 11.73 7.12 -16.46
CA THR A 157 10.97 5.86 -16.55
C THR A 157 11.41 5.03 -17.76
N ILE A 158 11.62 5.67 -18.92
CA ILE A 158 12.09 4.98 -20.14
C ILE A 158 13.50 4.41 -19.93
N ASN A 159 14.42 5.18 -19.36
CA ASN A 159 15.76 4.68 -19.05
C ASN A 159 15.74 3.50 -18.08
N MET A 160 14.86 3.53 -17.07
CA MET A 160 14.66 2.40 -16.16
C MET A 160 14.18 1.16 -16.92
N VAL A 161 13.25 1.30 -17.84
CA VAL A 161 12.76 0.19 -18.69
C VAL A 161 13.90 -0.37 -19.56
N ILE A 162 14.66 0.47 -20.23
CA ILE A 162 15.80 0.06 -21.07
C ILE A 162 16.85 -0.70 -20.24
N ASN A 163 17.20 -0.18 -19.07
CA ASN A 163 18.17 -0.83 -18.18
C ASN A 163 17.67 -2.20 -17.70
N THR A 164 16.39 -2.32 -17.35
CA THR A 164 15.80 -3.60 -16.97
C THR A 164 15.84 -4.62 -18.12
N PHE A 165 15.57 -4.20 -19.36
CA PHE A 165 15.65 -5.08 -20.52
C PHE A 165 17.08 -5.55 -20.80
N ASN A 166 18.06 -4.65 -20.69
CA ASN A 166 19.45 -4.95 -21.05
C ASN A 166 20.21 -5.73 -19.96
N TYR A 167 19.93 -5.46 -18.68
CA TYR A 167 20.74 -5.92 -17.55
C TYR A 167 19.93 -6.68 -16.49
N GLY A 168 18.63 -6.91 -16.74
CA GLY A 168 17.72 -7.57 -15.80
C GLY A 168 17.18 -6.65 -14.70
N TYR A 169 16.18 -7.13 -13.96
CA TYR A 169 15.42 -6.35 -12.97
C TYR A 169 16.28 -5.73 -11.86
N LEU A 170 17.30 -6.44 -11.38
CA LEU A 170 18.16 -5.97 -10.28
C LEU A 170 19.05 -4.79 -10.71
N ALA A 171 19.40 -4.69 -11.98
CA ALA A 171 20.22 -3.60 -12.51
C ALA A 171 19.53 -2.23 -12.45
N ALA A 172 18.19 -2.21 -12.35
CA ALA A 172 17.44 -0.97 -12.11
C ALA A 172 17.65 -0.41 -10.68
N TYR A 173 18.18 -1.20 -9.75
CA TYR A 173 18.32 -0.85 -8.33
C TYR A 173 19.76 -0.80 -7.82
N THR A 174 20.74 -1.23 -8.60
CA THR A 174 22.18 -1.28 -8.23
C THR A 174 22.71 0.06 -7.72
N ASN A 175 22.39 1.16 -8.41
CA ASN A 175 22.82 2.51 -8.01
C ASN A 175 22.14 3.03 -6.72
N SER A 176 21.02 2.42 -6.30
CA SER A 176 20.22 2.87 -5.16
C SER A 176 20.45 2.09 -3.86
N GLN A 177 21.09 0.92 -3.94
CA GLN A 177 21.23 -0.01 -2.81
C GLN A 177 22.67 -0.19 -2.32
N ALA A 178 23.68 -0.05 -3.19
CA ALA A 178 25.08 -0.31 -2.85
C ALA A 178 25.91 0.94 -2.49
N GLY A 179 25.39 2.15 -2.71
CA GLY A 179 26.10 3.43 -2.50
C GLY A 179 25.61 4.25 -1.30
N GLN A 180 26.09 5.51 -1.20
CA GLN A 180 25.53 6.50 -0.26
C GLN A 180 24.04 6.73 -0.56
N TYR A 181 23.22 6.85 0.50
CA TYR A 181 21.79 7.07 0.38
C TYR A 181 21.48 8.30 -0.49
N SER A 182 20.90 8.09 -1.66
CA SER A 182 20.38 9.13 -2.54
C SER A 182 18.95 8.82 -2.92
N THR A 183 18.09 9.84 -2.96
CA THR A 183 16.69 9.65 -3.37
C THR A 183 16.62 9.66 -4.89
N PRO A 184 16.14 8.58 -5.54
CA PRO A 184 16.01 8.54 -6.99
C PRO A 184 15.17 9.69 -7.52
N LEU A 185 15.67 10.39 -8.53
CA LEU A 185 15.00 11.55 -9.15
C LEU A 185 13.58 11.20 -9.66
N ASN A 186 13.39 9.98 -10.16
CA ASN A 186 12.08 9.46 -10.57
C ASN A 186 11.05 9.55 -9.42
N LEU A 187 11.41 9.17 -8.20
CA LEU A 187 10.49 9.23 -7.04
C LEU A 187 10.08 10.66 -6.70
N ILE A 188 11.00 11.63 -6.82
CA ILE A 188 10.72 13.05 -6.59
C ILE A 188 9.76 13.57 -7.67
N CYS A 189 10.05 13.28 -8.94
CA CYS A 189 9.18 13.68 -10.04
C CYS A 189 7.77 13.05 -9.92
N LEU A 190 7.70 11.75 -9.57
CA LEU A 190 6.44 11.04 -9.36
C LEU A 190 5.63 11.66 -8.21
N LEU A 191 6.28 12.06 -7.12
CA LEU A 191 5.65 12.76 -6.02
C LEU A 191 5.01 14.07 -6.47
N ILE A 192 5.73 14.90 -7.22
CA ILE A 192 5.21 16.18 -7.71
C ILE A 192 4.06 15.96 -8.69
N ILE A 193 4.16 14.95 -9.57
CA ILE A 193 3.11 14.61 -10.54
C ILE A 193 1.84 14.13 -9.83
N ASN A 194 1.94 13.32 -8.79
CA ASN A 194 0.81 12.87 -7.97
C ASN A 194 0.15 14.03 -7.21
N VAL A 195 0.94 14.94 -6.65
CA VAL A 195 0.41 16.16 -6.02
C VAL A 195 -0.32 17.03 -7.05
N GLY A 196 0.25 17.20 -8.24
CA GLY A 196 -0.42 17.90 -9.34
C GLY A 196 -1.69 17.19 -9.82
N LEU A 197 -1.75 15.85 -9.77
CA LEU A 197 -2.96 15.08 -10.07
C LEU A 197 -4.05 15.37 -9.03
N GLY A 198 -3.71 15.38 -7.74
CA GLY A 198 -4.63 15.75 -6.66
C GLY A 198 -5.18 17.17 -6.80
N LEU A 199 -4.31 18.12 -7.14
CA LEU A 199 -4.72 19.50 -7.45
C LEU A 199 -5.60 19.59 -8.70
N SER A 200 -5.30 18.83 -9.75
CA SER A 200 -6.11 18.80 -10.97
C SER A 200 -7.53 18.26 -10.70
N PHE A 201 -7.68 17.34 -9.75
CA PHE A 201 -8.97 16.81 -9.33
C PHE A 201 -9.84 17.86 -8.63
N VAL A 202 -9.25 18.77 -7.84
CA VAL A 202 -9.95 19.87 -7.17
C VAL A 202 -10.71 20.77 -8.15
N ILE A 203 -10.17 20.93 -9.38
CA ILE A 203 -10.77 21.76 -10.43
C ILE A 203 -11.53 20.97 -11.50
N LYS A 204 -11.73 19.65 -11.31
CA LYS A 204 -12.34 18.75 -12.31
C LYS A 204 -13.70 19.25 -12.81
N ASP A 205 -14.50 19.86 -11.93
CA ASP A 205 -15.85 20.33 -12.28
C ASP A 205 -15.82 21.49 -13.29
N LYS A 206 -14.81 22.37 -13.20
CA LYS A 206 -14.66 23.51 -14.13
C LYS A 206 -13.77 23.19 -15.33
N LYS A 207 -12.83 22.25 -15.20
CA LYS A 207 -11.80 21.94 -16.21
C LYS A 207 -11.68 20.43 -16.46
N ARG A 208 -12.82 19.76 -16.69
CA ARG A 208 -12.89 18.29 -16.86
C ARG A 208 -11.96 17.74 -17.94
N LYS A 209 -11.88 18.39 -19.11
CA LYS A 209 -10.99 17.97 -20.20
C LYS A 209 -9.51 17.99 -19.79
N PHE A 210 -9.10 19.01 -19.02
CA PHE A 210 -7.74 19.11 -18.52
C PHE A 210 -7.43 18.04 -17.47
N PHE A 211 -8.35 17.79 -16.53
CA PHE A 211 -8.21 16.69 -15.58
C PHE A 211 -8.04 15.35 -16.30
N ASN A 212 -8.90 15.06 -17.29
CA ASN A 212 -8.80 13.82 -18.07
C ASN A 212 -7.45 13.72 -18.79
N PHE A 213 -6.96 14.80 -19.40
CA PHE A 213 -5.64 14.84 -20.03
C PHE A 213 -4.50 14.55 -19.05
N TYR A 214 -4.49 15.25 -17.89
CA TYR A 214 -3.50 15.04 -16.83
C TYR A 214 -3.52 13.58 -16.35
N PHE A 215 -4.71 13.05 -16.08
CA PHE A 215 -4.90 11.69 -15.62
C PHE A 215 -4.47 10.65 -16.67
N SER A 216 -4.73 10.89 -17.96
CA SER A 216 -4.24 10.02 -19.04
C SER A 216 -2.72 9.99 -19.10
N LEU A 217 -2.04 11.14 -18.96
CA LEU A 217 -0.58 11.19 -18.90
C LEU A 217 -0.02 10.42 -17.71
N PHE A 218 -0.62 10.60 -16.53
CA PHE A 218 -0.28 9.82 -15.34
C PHE A 218 -0.43 8.31 -15.60
N PHE A 219 -1.54 7.89 -16.21
CA PHE A 219 -1.81 6.48 -16.52
C PHE A 219 -0.84 5.90 -17.56
N ILE A 220 -0.46 6.68 -18.58
CA ILE A 220 0.57 6.30 -19.55
C ILE A 220 1.90 6.06 -18.84
N ASN A 221 2.34 6.96 -17.96
CA ASN A 221 3.58 6.73 -17.20
C ASN A 221 3.49 5.47 -16.34
N ALA A 222 2.34 5.18 -15.72
CA ALA A 222 2.15 3.95 -14.94
C ALA A 222 2.22 2.68 -15.81
N LEU A 223 1.68 2.72 -17.04
CA LEU A 223 1.80 1.63 -18.01
C LEU A 223 3.26 1.40 -18.43
N VAL A 224 3.98 2.47 -18.78
CA VAL A 224 5.40 2.40 -19.16
C VAL A 224 6.24 1.90 -18.00
N SER A 225 6.00 2.38 -16.78
CA SER A 225 6.67 1.89 -15.58
C SER A 225 6.37 0.40 -15.33
N GLY A 226 5.16 -0.08 -15.64
CA GLY A 226 4.82 -1.50 -15.59
C GLY A 226 5.71 -2.39 -16.46
N LEU A 227 6.23 -1.88 -17.59
CA LEU A 227 7.15 -2.60 -18.48
C LEU A 227 8.52 -2.87 -17.83
N SER A 228 8.92 -2.07 -16.83
CA SER A 228 10.13 -2.33 -16.03
C SER A 228 9.98 -3.55 -15.09
N GLY A 229 8.83 -4.23 -15.09
CA GLY A 229 8.51 -5.32 -14.18
C GLY A 229 7.98 -4.87 -12.82
N GLY A 230 7.83 -3.56 -12.58
CA GLY A 230 7.23 -2.98 -11.38
C GLY A 230 5.70 -3.12 -11.34
N ARG A 231 5.18 -4.13 -10.63
CA ARG A 231 3.75 -4.48 -10.63
C ARG A 231 2.88 -3.58 -9.74
N SER A 232 3.40 -3.16 -8.60
CA SER A 232 2.62 -2.46 -7.57
C SER A 232 2.12 -1.09 -8.05
N GLY A 233 2.98 -0.30 -8.69
CA GLY A 233 2.63 1.00 -9.26
C GLY A 233 1.52 0.90 -10.31
N PHE A 234 1.64 -0.06 -11.23
CA PHE A 234 0.63 -0.30 -12.26
C PHE A 234 -0.74 -0.71 -11.68
N ILE A 235 -0.76 -1.68 -10.77
CA ILE A 235 -2.01 -2.13 -10.12
C ILE A 235 -2.66 -0.99 -9.34
N SER A 236 -1.88 -0.18 -8.63
CA SER A 236 -2.41 0.97 -7.88
C SER A 236 -3.03 2.03 -8.81
N ALA A 237 -2.47 2.25 -9.99
CA ALA A 237 -3.03 3.15 -11.00
C ALA A 237 -4.36 2.63 -11.57
N ILE A 238 -4.50 1.31 -11.74
CA ILE A 238 -5.76 0.67 -12.13
C ILE A 238 -6.80 0.85 -11.03
N PHE A 239 -6.45 0.64 -9.76
CA PHE A 239 -7.39 0.85 -8.67
C PHE A 239 -7.84 2.32 -8.58
N LEU A 240 -6.94 3.27 -8.83
CA LEU A 240 -7.30 4.69 -8.95
C LEU A 240 -8.27 4.93 -10.11
N PHE A 241 -8.01 4.33 -11.28
CA PHE A 241 -8.92 4.40 -12.44
C PHE A 241 -10.32 3.88 -12.09
N LEU A 242 -10.38 2.71 -11.43
CA LEU A 242 -11.64 2.10 -11.03
C LEU A 242 -12.41 2.97 -10.03
N TRP A 243 -11.71 3.53 -9.05
CA TRP A 243 -12.32 4.42 -8.08
C TRP A 243 -12.87 5.69 -8.73
N ILE A 244 -12.12 6.35 -9.62
CA ILE A 244 -12.61 7.56 -10.32
C ILE A 244 -13.83 7.24 -11.20
N CYS A 245 -13.80 6.13 -11.94
CA CYS A 245 -14.84 5.81 -12.91
C CYS A 245 -16.11 5.19 -12.31
N TYR A 246 -15.97 4.49 -11.17
CA TYR A 246 -17.01 3.63 -10.62
C TYR A 246 -17.24 3.77 -9.12
N GLY A 247 -16.42 4.52 -8.37
CA GLY A 247 -16.53 4.66 -6.91
C GLY A 247 -17.89 5.18 -6.41
N ASP A 248 -18.55 6.02 -7.21
CA ASP A 248 -19.86 6.60 -6.88
C ASP A 248 -21.05 5.86 -7.52
N LYS A 249 -20.80 4.82 -8.33
CA LYS A 249 -21.85 4.08 -9.03
C LYS A 249 -22.33 2.91 -8.17
N LYS A 250 -23.63 2.59 -8.24
CA LYS A 250 -24.14 1.35 -7.63
C LYS A 250 -23.44 0.13 -8.25
N ASN A 251 -23.19 -0.87 -7.40
CA ASN A 251 -22.61 -2.15 -7.81
C ASN A 251 -23.41 -2.72 -8.99
N ASN A 252 -22.77 -2.83 -10.15
CA ASN A 252 -23.34 -3.50 -11.31
C ASN A 252 -22.59 -4.82 -11.52
N LEU A 253 -23.28 -5.94 -11.37
CA LEU A 253 -22.71 -7.29 -11.52
C LEU A 253 -22.03 -7.48 -12.89
N THR A 254 -22.63 -6.93 -13.96
CA THR A 254 -22.03 -7.01 -15.31
C THR A 254 -20.71 -6.25 -15.40
N LEU A 255 -20.58 -5.13 -14.68
CA LEU A 255 -19.33 -4.38 -14.62
C LEU A 255 -18.26 -5.16 -13.86
N ILE A 256 -18.61 -5.75 -12.72
CA ILE A 256 -17.71 -6.57 -11.92
C ILE A 256 -17.19 -7.75 -12.76
N PHE A 257 -18.07 -8.41 -13.51
CA PHE A 257 -17.68 -9.51 -14.40
C PHE A 257 -16.73 -9.05 -15.52
N LYS A 258 -17.01 -7.92 -16.19
CA LYS A 258 -16.09 -7.34 -17.19
C LYS A 258 -14.72 -7.02 -16.57
N MET A 259 -14.71 -6.52 -15.33
CA MET A 259 -13.48 -6.21 -14.62
C MET A 259 -12.66 -7.46 -14.27
N ILE A 260 -13.31 -8.56 -13.89
CA ILE A 260 -12.64 -9.84 -13.69
C ILE A 260 -11.99 -10.31 -14.99
N ILE A 261 -12.68 -10.20 -16.12
CA ILE A 261 -12.11 -10.54 -17.44
C ILE A 261 -10.89 -9.66 -17.75
N TYR A 262 -10.97 -8.34 -17.54
CA TYR A 262 -9.84 -7.44 -17.75
C TYR A 262 -8.66 -7.76 -16.81
N ALA A 263 -8.94 -8.12 -15.56
CA ALA A 263 -7.91 -8.55 -14.63
C ALA A 263 -7.23 -9.83 -15.10
N ILE A 264 -7.98 -10.83 -15.59
CA ILE A 264 -7.42 -12.07 -16.15
C ILE A 264 -6.55 -11.76 -17.38
N SER A 265 -7.03 -10.91 -18.29
CA SER A 265 -6.27 -10.49 -19.48
C SER A 265 -4.96 -9.78 -19.09
N LEU A 266 -5.01 -8.93 -18.07
CA LEU A 266 -3.87 -8.21 -17.56
C LEU A 266 -2.87 -9.13 -16.83
N LEU A 267 -3.35 -10.14 -16.11
CA LEU A 267 -2.50 -11.16 -15.52
C LEU A 267 -1.78 -11.96 -16.60
N PHE A 268 -2.46 -12.29 -17.69
CA PHE A 268 -1.87 -12.98 -18.83
C PHE A 268 -0.77 -12.13 -19.50
N SER A 269 -1.03 -10.84 -19.72
CA SER A 269 -0.02 -9.92 -20.28
C SER A 269 1.18 -9.73 -19.34
N LEU A 270 0.96 -9.67 -18.02
CA LEU A 270 2.03 -9.63 -17.03
C LEU A 270 2.88 -10.91 -17.03
N ASN A 271 2.27 -12.08 -17.23
CA ASN A 271 2.99 -13.35 -17.33
C ASN A 271 3.92 -13.38 -18.56
N ILE A 272 3.43 -12.89 -19.71
CA ILE A 272 4.26 -12.72 -20.91
C ILE A 272 5.42 -11.75 -20.64
N LEU A 273 5.15 -10.61 -19.98
CA LEU A 273 6.20 -9.65 -19.62
C LEU A 273 7.24 -10.24 -18.68
N MET A 274 6.85 -11.09 -17.73
CA MET A 274 7.81 -11.77 -16.83
C MET A 274 8.76 -12.68 -17.58
N TYR A 275 8.25 -13.41 -18.56
CA TYR A 275 9.07 -14.24 -19.43
C TYR A 275 10.03 -13.39 -20.26
N LEU A 276 9.54 -12.33 -20.90
CA LEU A 276 10.36 -11.44 -21.72
C LEU A 276 11.43 -10.68 -20.92
N THR A 277 11.19 -10.43 -19.63
CA THR A 277 12.15 -9.74 -18.74
C THR A 277 13.10 -10.69 -18.01
N GLY A 278 13.08 -11.99 -18.34
CA GLY A 278 13.96 -13.00 -17.73
C GLY A 278 13.66 -13.29 -16.25
N ARG A 279 12.51 -12.82 -15.75
CA ARG A 279 12.09 -13.03 -14.35
C ARG A 279 11.39 -14.37 -14.13
N SER A 280 10.97 -15.02 -15.20
CA SER A 280 10.51 -16.41 -15.19
C SER A 280 11.24 -17.21 -16.26
N GLU A 281 11.81 -18.34 -15.87
CA GLU A 281 12.54 -19.25 -16.77
C GLU A 281 11.62 -19.94 -17.77
N SER A 282 10.31 -20.00 -17.51
CA SER A 282 9.32 -20.62 -18.40
C SER A 282 8.00 -19.84 -18.43
N LEU A 283 7.35 -19.85 -19.60
CA LEU A 283 5.97 -19.40 -19.77
C LEU A 283 5.04 -20.43 -19.13
N ASN A 284 4.45 -20.08 -17.99
CA ASN A 284 3.46 -20.95 -17.35
C ASN A 284 2.08 -20.73 -17.97
N LEU A 285 1.64 -21.65 -18.83
CA LEU A 285 0.34 -21.60 -19.51
C LEU A 285 -0.85 -21.91 -18.58
N ASN A 286 -0.60 -22.49 -17.39
CA ASN A 286 -1.65 -22.70 -16.41
C ASN A 286 -1.99 -21.39 -15.68
N VAL A 287 -3.02 -20.69 -16.18
CA VAL A 287 -3.50 -19.41 -15.63
C VAL A 287 -3.89 -19.54 -14.15
N PHE A 288 -4.53 -20.65 -13.75
CA PHE A 288 -4.94 -20.85 -12.36
C PHE A 288 -3.74 -21.06 -11.43
N GLY A 289 -2.77 -21.90 -11.85
CA GLY A 289 -1.53 -22.09 -11.10
C GLY A 289 -0.68 -20.81 -11.00
N PHE A 290 -0.65 -20.01 -12.07
CA PHE A 290 0.00 -18.70 -12.05
C PHE A 290 -0.70 -17.72 -11.10
N PHE A 291 -2.03 -17.68 -11.10
CA PHE A 291 -2.82 -16.85 -10.20
C PHE A 291 -2.58 -17.19 -8.72
N ILE A 292 -2.56 -18.48 -8.39
CA ILE A 292 -2.25 -18.99 -7.04
C ILE A 292 -0.87 -18.47 -6.60
N LYS A 293 0.15 -18.68 -7.43
CA LYS A 293 1.53 -18.24 -7.14
C LYS A 293 1.63 -16.72 -7.03
N LEU A 294 0.88 -15.97 -7.82
CA LEU A 294 0.90 -14.51 -7.77
C LEU A 294 0.33 -13.96 -6.47
N ILE A 295 -0.84 -14.46 -6.04
CA ILE A 295 -1.45 -14.02 -4.79
C ILE A 295 -0.60 -14.43 -3.60
N ASP A 296 -0.08 -15.66 -3.58
CA ASP A 296 0.81 -16.11 -2.51
C ASP A 296 2.12 -15.30 -2.45
N ALA A 297 2.71 -14.98 -3.60
CA ALA A 297 3.89 -14.10 -3.65
C ALA A 297 3.61 -12.67 -3.14
N GLN A 298 2.36 -12.20 -3.19
CA GLN A 298 1.98 -10.94 -2.52
C GLN A 298 1.77 -11.14 -1.01
N GLY A 299 1.25 -12.30 -0.62
CA GLY A 299 1.03 -12.76 0.75
C GLY A 299 2.30 -12.88 1.60
N ILE A 300 3.48 -12.94 0.97
CA ILE A 300 4.79 -12.90 1.63
C ILE A 300 4.92 -11.72 2.60
N THR A 301 4.22 -10.61 2.36
CA THR A 301 4.23 -9.43 3.25
C THR A 301 3.86 -9.77 4.69
N PHE A 302 2.97 -10.75 4.92
CA PHE A 302 2.64 -11.23 6.25
C PHE A 302 3.86 -11.83 6.97
N PHE A 303 4.65 -12.63 6.27
CA PHE A 303 5.82 -13.28 6.84
C PHE A 303 6.98 -12.29 7.05
N VAL A 304 7.07 -11.26 6.20
CA VAL A 304 7.95 -10.10 6.45
C VAL A 304 7.55 -9.38 7.73
N TYR A 305 6.24 -9.21 7.98
CA TYR A 305 5.75 -8.69 9.25
C TYR A 305 6.14 -9.60 10.43
N ALA A 306 5.88 -10.91 10.32
CA ALA A 306 6.23 -11.88 11.36
C ALA A 306 7.72 -11.80 11.72
N LEU A 307 8.60 -11.79 10.72
CA LEU A 307 10.04 -11.61 10.90
C LEU A 307 10.39 -10.28 11.56
N SER A 308 9.78 -9.17 11.10
CA SER A 308 10.02 -7.84 11.69
C SER A 308 9.66 -7.76 13.18
N SER A 309 8.67 -8.55 13.61
CA SER A 309 8.22 -8.56 15.00
C SER A 309 9.18 -9.26 15.97
N GLN A 310 10.14 -10.02 15.43
CA GLN A 310 11.16 -10.75 16.19
C GLN A 310 12.41 -9.91 16.45
N VAL A 311 12.57 -8.78 15.74
CA VAL A 311 13.70 -7.87 15.93
C VAL A 311 13.37 -6.86 17.03
N GLU A 312 14.11 -6.91 18.13
CA GLU A 312 13.85 -6.04 19.29
C GLU A 312 14.61 -4.69 19.23
N SER A 313 15.73 -4.63 18.51
CA SER A 313 16.69 -3.52 18.61
C SER A 313 16.73 -2.62 17.38
N TYR A 314 15.59 -2.11 16.91
CA TYR A 314 15.57 -1.20 15.76
C TYR A 314 16.28 0.13 16.06
N PRO A 315 17.04 0.70 15.10
CA PRO A 315 17.83 1.89 15.32
C PRO A 315 16.96 3.13 15.46
N PHE A 316 17.27 3.99 16.42
CA PHE A 316 16.53 5.23 16.70
C PHE A 316 16.42 6.17 15.48
N VAL A 317 17.47 6.24 14.65
CA VAL A 317 17.47 7.01 13.41
C VAL A 317 16.32 6.61 12.48
N ALA A 318 16.00 5.32 12.40
CA ALA A 318 14.91 4.82 11.55
C ALA A 318 13.53 5.28 12.04
N TYR A 319 13.33 5.42 13.36
CA TYR A 319 12.11 6.02 13.92
C TYR A 319 11.96 7.47 13.45
N ILE A 320 13.01 8.29 13.59
CA ILE A 320 12.91 9.71 13.21
C ILE A 320 12.65 9.87 11.71
N LYS A 321 13.40 9.18 10.84
CA LYS A 321 13.20 9.28 9.39
C LYS A 321 11.79 8.88 8.97
N THR A 322 11.21 7.87 9.61
CA THR A 322 9.88 7.40 9.25
C THR A 322 8.82 8.50 9.42
N ILE A 323 9.02 9.44 10.34
CA ILE A 323 8.12 10.59 10.57
C ILE A 323 8.60 11.85 9.84
N ILE A 324 9.91 12.08 9.77
CA ILE A 324 10.52 13.30 9.23
C ILE A 324 11.22 12.98 7.91
N PRO A 325 10.60 13.28 6.75
CA PRO A 325 11.24 13.07 5.46
C PRO A 325 12.51 13.92 5.35
N GLY A 326 13.56 13.35 4.75
CA GLY A 326 14.83 14.05 4.55
C GLY A 326 15.71 14.16 5.81
N PHE A 327 15.29 13.61 6.95
CA PHE A 327 16.08 13.66 8.19
C PHE A 327 17.50 13.11 8.01
N ILE A 328 17.68 12.00 7.28
CA ILE A 328 19.02 11.45 7.03
C ILE A 328 19.92 12.45 6.33
N HIS A 329 19.39 13.19 5.36
CA HIS A 329 20.17 14.16 4.60
C HIS A 329 20.59 15.34 5.48
N LEU A 330 19.68 15.82 6.34
CA LEU A 330 20.02 16.82 7.35
C LEU A 330 21.07 16.29 8.32
N TYR A 331 20.89 15.08 8.85
CA TYR A 331 21.83 14.47 9.78
C TYR A 331 23.23 14.30 9.16
N SER A 332 23.31 13.80 7.92
CA SER A 332 24.59 13.61 7.22
C SER A 332 25.31 14.93 6.96
N SER A 333 24.55 16.03 6.79
CA SER A 333 25.11 17.35 6.52
C SER A 333 25.64 18.04 7.78
N PHE A 334 25.05 17.77 8.95
CA PHE A 334 25.39 18.48 10.20
C PHE A 334 26.20 17.66 11.21
N ILE A 335 26.05 16.34 11.25
CA ILE A 335 26.62 15.49 12.31
C ILE A 335 27.62 14.49 11.75
N GLY A 336 27.24 13.73 10.72
CA GLY A 336 28.13 12.75 10.09
C GLY A 336 27.39 11.67 9.32
N ASN A 337 28.14 10.92 8.51
CA ASN A 337 27.57 9.88 7.66
C ASN A 337 27.03 8.70 8.47
N ILE A 338 25.82 8.26 8.17
CA ILE A 338 25.18 7.09 8.77
C ILE A 338 25.28 5.92 7.78
N ALA A 339 25.63 4.73 8.29
CA ALA A 339 25.63 3.51 7.49
C ALA A 339 24.21 3.19 6.95
N VAL A 340 24.12 2.77 5.69
CA VAL A 340 22.84 2.61 4.96
C VAL A 340 21.85 1.68 5.70
N TYR A 341 22.33 0.62 6.34
CA TYR A 341 21.48 -0.32 7.07
C TYR A 341 20.78 0.31 8.30
N LEU A 342 21.35 1.35 8.91
CA LEU A 342 20.75 2.07 10.03
C LEU A 342 19.70 3.09 9.60
N THR A 343 19.64 3.38 8.30
CA THR A 343 18.82 4.49 7.79
C THR A 343 17.33 4.17 7.75
N GLY A 344 16.88 2.93 7.92
CA GLY A 344 15.45 2.64 7.89
C GLY A 344 15.15 1.22 8.37
N PHE A 345 13.91 1.01 8.83
CA PHE A 345 13.52 -0.30 9.35
C PHE A 345 13.66 -1.46 8.34
N PRO A 346 13.30 -1.30 7.05
CA PRO A 346 13.45 -2.39 6.08
C PRO A 346 14.93 -2.72 5.82
N GLN A 347 15.79 -1.69 5.77
CA GLN A 347 17.23 -1.87 5.58
C GLN A 347 17.86 -2.56 6.80
N TYR A 348 17.46 -2.15 8.00
CA TYR A 348 17.95 -2.76 9.23
C TYR A 348 17.50 -4.22 9.35
N LEU A 349 16.23 -4.52 9.05
CA LEU A 349 15.70 -5.89 9.02
C LEU A 349 16.47 -6.78 8.03
N SER A 350 16.76 -6.26 6.84
CA SER A 350 17.52 -7.00 5.82
C SER A 350 18.92 -7.36 6.32
N TRP A 351 19.63 -6.38 6.87
CA TRP A 351 20.97 -6.56 7.40
C TRP A 351 21.01 -7.46 8.64
N SER A 352 20.04 -7.31 9.56
CA SER A 352 19.97 -8.13 10.78
C SER A 352 19.61 -9.58 10.50
N THR A 353 18.89 -9.84 9.40
CA THR A 353 18.52 -11.20 8.98
C THR A 353 19.71 -11.90 8.31
N ASP A 354 20.31 -11.28 7.29
CA ASP A 354 21.54 -11.78 6.67
C ASP A 354 22.35 -10.62 6.08
N SER A 355 23.43 -10.26 6.78
CA SER A 355 24.33 -9.18 6.35
C SER A 355 25.07 -9.47 5.03
N SER A 356 25.31 -10.74 4.69
CA SER A 356 25.98 -11.14 3.45
C SER A 356 25.07 -10.91 2.24
N LEU A 357 23.81 -11.33 2.33
CA LEU A 357 22.81 -11.06 1.30
C LEU A 357 22.53 -9.55 1.17
N PHE A 358 22.50 -8.82 2.27
CA PHE A 358 22.32 -7.37 2.24
C PHE A 358 23.46 -6.67 1.49
N ASN A 359 24.71 -7.05 1.78
CA ASN A 359 25.88 -6.49 1.10
C ASN A 359 25.94 -6.86 -0.39
N LYS A 360 25.28 -7.94 -0.81
CA LYS A 360 25.06 -8.31 -2.22
C LYS A 360 23.94 -7.51 -2.90
N GLY A 361 23.26 -6.63 -2.17
CA GLY A 361 22.19 -5.76 -2.67
C GLY A 361 20.77 -6.32 -2.51
N TYR A 362 20.58 -7.45 -1.84
CA TYR A 362 19.23 -7.96 -1.57
C TYR A 362 18.55 -7.08 -0.50
N GLY A 363 17.24 -6.87 -0.62
CA GLY A 363 16.45 -6.16 0.39
C GLY A 363 15.14 -6.88 0.71
N LEU A 364 14.81 -6.95 1.99
CA LEU A 364 13.50 -7.35 2.48
C LEU A 364 12.47 -6.23 2.28
N GLY A 365 11.21 -6.65 2.17
CA GLY A 365 10.07 -5.73 2.14
C GLY A 365 9.80 -5.08 3.51
N TRP A 366 8.63 -4.46 3.62
CA TRP A 366 8.12 -3.92 4.87
C TRP A 366 6.59 -4.00 4.89
N SER A 367 5.97 -3.64 6.01
CA SER A 367 4.52 -3.55 6.10
C SER A 367 4.07 -2.41 7.02
N LEU A 368 2.86 -1.91 6.80
CA LEU A 368 2.22 -0.93 7.69
C LEU A 368 2.11 -1.47 9.13
N PHE A 369 1.82 -2.77 9.27
CA PHE A 369 1.69 -3.41 10.57
C PHE A 369 3.06 -3.55 11.27
N SER A 370 4.15 -3.64 10.51
CA SER A 370 5.51 -3.58 11.06
C SER A 370 5.78 -2.21 11.65
N ASP A 371 5.39 -1.11 10.98
CA ASP A 371 5.46 0.22 11.59
C ASP A 371 4.68 0.27 12.91
N PHE A 372 3.42 -0.18 12.92
CA PHE A 372 2.62 -0.18 14.15
C PHE A 372 3.26 -1.00 15.27
N TYR A 373 3.87 -2.15 14.96
CA TYR A 373 4.54 -2.99 15.94
C TYR A 373 5.79 -2.32 16.51
N VAL A 374 6.64 -1.78 15.64
CA VAL A 374 7.89 -1.12 16.04
C VAL A 374 7.63 0.16 16.85
N TYR A 375 6.62 0.96 16.46
CA TYR A 375 6.19 2.14 17.23
C TYR A 375 5.43 1.83 18.51
N SER A 376 4.87 0.62 18.63
CA SER A 376 4.24 0.17 19.87
C SER A 376 5.20 -0.52 20.83
N PHE A 377 6.47 -0.70 20.44
CA PHE A 377 7.45 -1.45 21.23
C PHE A 377 6.94 -2.85 21.61
N GLY A 378 6.14 -3.47 20.73
CA GLY A 378 5.49 -4.76 20.98
C GLY A 378 4.31 -4.72 21.97
N PHE A 379 3.93 -3.56 22.51
CA PHE A 379 2.81 -3.43 23.43
C PHE A 379 1.46 -3.42 22.69
N PHE A 380 0.72 -4.53 22.79
CA PHE A 380 -0.51 -4.78 22.03
C PHE A 380 -1.57 -3.65 22.11
N PRO A 381 -1.91 -3.06 23.28
CA PRO A 381 -2.89 -1.98 23.32
C PRO A 381 -2.47 -0.73 22.52
N LEU A 382 -1.18 -0.41 22.49
CA LEU A 382 -0.64 0.71 21.72
C LEU A 382 -0.66 0.38 20.22
N PHE A 383 -0.30 -0.84 19.84
CA PHE A 383 -0.45 -1.34 18.47
C PHE A 383 -1.90 -1.21 17.97
N PHE A 384 -2.86 -1.67 18.77
CA PHE A 384 -4.29 -1.59 18.46
C PHE A 384 -4.76 -0.13 18.37
N GLY A 385 -4.26 0.73 19.25
CA GLY A 385 -4.51 2.17 19.22
C GLY A 385 -4.01 2.83 17.93
N LEU A 386 -2.78 2.53 17.49
CA LEU A 386 -2.22 3.05 16.23
C LEU A 386 -3.05 2.61 15.02
N ALA A 387 -3.45 1.34 14.95
CA ALA A 387 -4.31 0.82 13.90
C ALA A 387 -5.70 1.51 13.89
N LEU A 388 -6.26 1.80 15.08
CA LEU A 388 -7.50 2.56 15.20
C LEU A 388 -7.34 4.01 14.71
N PHE A 389 -6.25 4.68 15.08
CA PHE A 389 -5.94 6.03 14.59
C PHE A 389 -5.76 6.05 13.08
N TRP A 390 -5.13 5.03 12.51
CA TRP A 390 -5.01 4.86 11.07
C TRP A 390 -6.38 4.77 10.40
N GLY A 391 -7.28 3.93 10.90
CA GLY A 391 -8.66 3.85 10.41
C GLY A 391 -9.40 5.19 10.44
N ARG A 392 -9.25 5.94 11.54
CA ARG A 392 -9.83 7.30 11.66
C ARG A 392 -9.24 8.27 10.66
N TRP A 393 -7.93 8.18 10.38
CA TRP A 393 -7.27 9.01 9.39
C TRP A 393 -7.75 8.67 7.97
N LEU A 394 -7.96 7.39 7.65
CA LEU A 394 -8.58 6.97 6.38
C LEU A 394 -9.99 7.54 6.21
N ALA A 395 -10.78 7.61 7.28
CA ALA A 395 -12.11 8.23 7.26
C ALA A 395 -12.06 9.76 7.17
N PHE A 396 -11.03 10.38 7.75
CA PHE A 396 -10.79 11.81 7.61
C PHE A 396 -10.50 12.19 6.15
N ILE A 397 -9.60 11.47 5.47
CA ILE A 397 -9.26 11.74 4.07
C ILE A 397 -10.38 11.38 3.08
N SER A 398 -11.30 10.49 3.45
CA SER A 398 -12.43 10.10 2.59
C SER A 398 -13.59 11.11 2.59
N GLN A 399 -13.45 12.23 3.31
CA GLN A 399 -14.45 13.30 3.33
C GLN A 399 -14.66 13.93 1.94
N SER A 400 -15.87 14.44 1.70
CA SER A 400 -16.31 14.95 0.39
C SER A 400 -15.82 16.37 0.04
N SER A 401 -15.11 17.06 0.93
CA SER A 401 -14.56 18.39 0.61
C SER A 401 -13.53 18.31 -0.51
N LYS A 402 -13.31 19.43 -1.21
CA LYS A 402 -12.31 19.49 -2.29
C LYS A 402 -10.89 19.25 -1.79
N PHE A 403 -10.52 19.82 -0.64
CA PHE A 403 -9.24 19.52 0.01
C PHE A 403 -9.03 18.02 0.23
N HIS A 404 -9.94 17.36 0.94
CA HIS A 404 -9.82 15.94 1.28
C HIS A 404 -9.83 15.05 0.02
N GLN A 405 -10.70 15.32 -0.95
CA GLN A 405 -10.72 14.56 -2.21
C GLN A 405 -9.45 14.72 -3.04
N GLY A 406 -8.90 15.95 -3.14
CA GLY A 406 -7.65 16.17 -3.84
C GLY A 406 -6.46 15.56 -3.11
N LEU A 407 -6.42 15.63 -1.77
CA LEU A 407 -5.43 14.93 -0.95
C LEU A 407 -5.52 13.43 -1.16
N LEU A 408 -6.73 12.86 -1.13
CA LEU A 408 -6.98 11.44 -1.35
C LEU A 408 -6.41 11.03 -2.72
N VAL A 409 -6.77 11.70 -3.81
CA VAL A 409 -6.23 11.42 -5.16
C VAL A 409 -4.70 11.46 -5.20
N CYS A 410 -4.09 12.42 -4.51
CA CYS A 410 -2.64 12.56 -4.44
C CYS A 410 -1.96 11.33 -3.79
N ILE A 411 -2.59 10.72 -2.79
CA ILE A 411 -1.98 9.65 -1.98
C ILE A 411 -2.61 8.27 -2.23
N ILE A 412 -3.63 8.14 -3.07
CA ILE A 412 -4.41 6.90 -3.15
C ILE A 412 -3.58 5.72 -3.68
N THR A 413 -2.66 5.97 -4.60
CA THR A 413 -1.79 4.93 -5.17
C THR A 413 -0.81 4.41 -4.12
N THR A 414 -0.27 5.28 -3.27
CA THR A 414 0.56 4.89 -2.14
C THR A 414 -0.26 4.21 -1.05
N LEU A 415 -1.50 4.65 -0.79
CA LEU A 415 -2.41 3.98 0.16
C LEU A 415 -2.78 2.56 -0.26
N PHE A 416 -2.96 2.28 -1.55
CA PHE A 416 -3.23 0.93 -2.02
C PHE A 416 -2.03 -0.02 -1.88
N ILE A 417 -0.81 0.50 -1.71
CA ILE A 417 0.40 -0.31 -1.55
C ILE A 417 0.90 -0.26 -0.09
N ILE A 418 0.32 0.59 0.76
CA ILE A 418 0.86 0.87 2.10
C ILE A 418 0.92 -0.37 3.00
N ASN A 419 0.03 -1.34 2.82
CA ASN A 419 0.04 -2.59 3.59
C ASN A 419 1.33 -3.40 3.38
N ARG A 420 2.09 -3.12 2.31
CA ARG A 420 3.43 -3.67 2.00
C ARG A 420 4.52 -2.58 1.92
N GLY A 421 4.33 -1.49 2.66
CA GLY A 421 5.24 -0.35 2.70
C GLY A 421 5.24 0.31 4.08
N SER A 422 5.93 1.44 4.20
CA SER A 422 5.96 2.23 5.43
C SER A 422 5.13 3.51 5.30
N VAL A 423 4.58 3.97 6.43
CA VAL A 423 3.90 5.28 6.57
C VAL A 423 4.80 6.43 6.08
N SER A 424 6.12 6.28 6.19
CA SER A 424 7.09 7.30 5.76
C SER A 424 6.92 7.74 4.31
N VAL A 425 6.41 6.85 3.45
CA VAL A 425 6.21 7.13 2.02
C VAL A 425 5.09 8.13 1.79
N LEU A 426 4.11 8.23 2.69
CA LEU A 426 2.94 9.11 2.54
C LEU A 426 3.24 10.54 2.98
N ILE A 427 4.07 10.71 4.00
CA ILE A 427 4.31 12.01 4.65
C ILE A 427 4.75 13.09 3.65
N PRO A 428 5.70 12.84 2.73
CA PRO A 428 6.09 13.82 1.71
C PRO A 428 4.93 14.31 0.84
N TYR A 429 4.03 13.40 0.44
CA TYR A 429 2.88 13.74 -0.39
C TYR A 429 1.88 14.62 0.38
N VAL A 430 1.57 14.24 1.62
CA VAL A 430 0.66 14.98 2.48
C VAL A 430 1.21 16.39 2.73
N LEU A 431 2.48 16.51 3.11
CA LEU A 431 3.12 17.80 3.38
C LEU A 431 3.11 18.70 2.14
N LEU A 432 3.56 18.20 0.99
CA LEU A 432 3.62 19.02 -0.22
C LEU A 432 2.23 19.44 -0.70
N TYR A 433 1.25 18.54 -0.68
CA TYR A 433 -0.13 18.85 -1.04
C TYR A 433 -0.73 19.91 -0.11
N VAL A 434 -0.58 19.76 1.21
CA VAL A 434 -1.10 20.72 2.20
C VAL A 434 -0.49 22.10 2.02
N LEU A 435 0.84 22.18 1.82
CA LEU A 435 1.53 23.46 1.59
C LEU A 435 1.03 24.17 0.33
N LEU A 436 0.95 23.45 -0.80
CA LEU A 436 0.46 24.00 -2.05
C LEU A 436 -1.02 24.38 -1.98
N PHE A 437 -1.86 23.53 -1.40
CA PHE A 437 -3.29 23.81 -1.27
C PHE A 437 -3.53 25.04 -0.39
N LYS A 438 -2.82 25.18 0.73
CA LYS A 438 -2.92 26.36 1.62
C LYS A 438 -2.45 27.66 0.93
N TYR A 439 -1.42 27.59 0.09
CA TYR A 439 -0.97 28.74 -0.70
C TYR A 439 -2.03 29.20 -1.72
N ILE A 440 -2.82 28.26 -2.24
CA ILE A 440 -3.81 28.49 -3.30
C ILE A 440 -5.20 28.85 -2.74
N ALA A 441 -5.64 28.19 -1.66
CA ALA A 441 -6.98 28.28 -1.12
C ALA A 441 -7.03 29.23 0.09
N ARG A 442 -7.97 30.19 0.07
CA ARG A 442 -8.31 30.98 1.26
C ARG A 442 -9.45 30.28 1.98
N ILE A 443 -9.17 29.69 3.14
CA ILE A 443 -10.19 29.07 4.00
C ILE A 443 -10.90 30.18 4.78
N LYS A 444 -12.20 30.37 4.54
CA LYS A 444 -13.07 31.15 5.45
C LYS A 444 -13.84 30.16 6.31
N LEU A 445 -13.55 30.12 7.61
CA LEU A 445 -14.37 29.38 8.57
C LEU A 445 -15.66 30.17 8.83
N ARG A 446 -16.83 29.54 8.68
CA ARG A 446 -18.09 30.09 9.21
C ARG A 446 -18.03 29.94 10.73
N LYS A 447 -18.15 31.05 11.45
CA LYS A 447 -18.44 31.06 12.89
C LYS A 447 -19.82 30.46 13.15
#